data_AF-A0A969Q8P7-F1
#
_entry.id   AF-A0A969Q8P7-F1
#
_cell.length_a   1.000
_cell.length_b   1.000
_cell.length_c   1.000
_cell.angle_alpha   90.00
_cell.angle_beta   90.00
_cell.angle_gamma   90.00
#
_symmetry.space_group_name_H-M   'P 1'
#
loop_
_entity.id
_entity.type
_entity.pdbx_description
1 polymer ?
#
loop_
_entity_poly.entity_id
_entity_poly.type
_entity_poly.pdbx_seq_one_letter_code
_entity_poly.pdbx_strand_id
1 'polypeptide(L)'
;MTELAEQNQYSPIENYLTSLPVPADTSILDNIAERYFGVSSAIYQIFVRKTLIGAVARALSPGCKHDTALILQGKQGYKKSTFFKILAGEYFDDSLGAVSDKDERLKLHRAWFVEWSELESIFKRRDVSNTKAFLSSSIDAVRPPYCRDTQDFPRASVIVATTNKDEFLSDETGNRRFWIIPVQKRIDTKLLASERDAIWAAAVAAYKAGESWWLDYEEELNAETIAQEFQTTDPWLNAIVDYIKNREFVILSDILNQLQIDLGRQEKSHQMRVAGILKVLGWEKNFKVIGGKRCRVWMQAQVPDPPLDPPLDPPRSTSNHEVDLEVVQAETLATVVFENQTQRVDPPDPPLIPKSISQIKIRNLKFQILRTGKIPKVLAIFRRRWIGPRNPHQNGSLRVHHLKIARSIGQQITTKPQ
;
A
#
# COMPACT_ATOMS: atom_id res chain seq x y z
N MET A 1 45.86 -17.44 3.91
CA MET A 1 44.78 -17.88 3.00
C MET A 1 43.47 -17.11 3.23
N THR A 2 43.09 -16.80 4.47
CA THR A 2 41.89 -15.99 4.78
C THR A 2 41.93 -14.56 4.23
N GLU A 3 43.06 -13.87 4.33
CA GLU A 3 43.23 -12.48 3.86
C GLU A 3 43.07 -12.32 2.33
N LEU A 4 43.54 -13.31 1.55
CA LEU A 4 43.43 -13.31 0.08
C LEU A 4 41.99 -13.65 -0.40
N ALA A 5 41.23 -14.38 0.42
CA ALA A 5 39.83 -14.72 0.18
C ALA A 5 38.89 -13.57 0.56
N GLU A 6 39.21 -12.80 1.61
CA GLU A 6 38.50 -11.57 1.98
C GLU A 6 38.74 -10.44 0.95
N GLN A 7 39.91 -10.40 0.31
CA GLN A 7 40.22 -9.43 -0.75
C GLN A 7 39.57 -9.75 -2.10
N ASN A 8 39.11 -11.00 -2.30
CA ASN A 8 38.42 -11.46 -3.51
C ASN A 8 37.01 -11.99 -3.15
N GLN A 9 36.23 -11.20 -2.41
CA GLN A 9 34.82 -11.50 -2.18
C GLN A 9 34.09 -11.50 -3.53
N TYR A 10 33.80 -12.71 -4.01
CA TYR A 10 33.10 -12.95 -5.26
C TYR A 10 31.62 -13.22 -4.96
N SER A 11 30.71 -12.43 -5.52
CA SER A 11 29.27 -12.69 -5.49
C SER A 11 28.84 -13.36 -6.80
N PRO A 12 28.54 -14.67 -6.82
CA PRO A 12 28.13 -15.35 -8.06
C PRO A 12 26.89 -14.74 -8.71
N ILE A 13 25.96 -14.25 -7.89
CA ILE A 13 24.71 -13.62 -8.35
C ILE A 13 25.01 -12.29 -9.02
N GLU A 14 25.89 -11.46 -8.43
CA GLU A 14 26.33 -10.21 -9.05
C GLU A 14 27.01 -10.46 -10.40
N ASN A 15 27.89 -11.46 -10.46
CA ASN A 15 28.58 -11.83 -11.71
C ASN A 15 27.59 -12.32 -12.78
N TYR A 16 26.62 -13.15 -12.40
CA TYR A 16 25.55 -13.56 -13.30
C TYR A 16 24.80 -12.33 -13.84
N LEU A 17 24.29 -11.46 -12.95
CA LEU A 17 23.51 -10.29 -13.34
C LEU A 17 24.30 -9.27 -14.17
N THR A 18 25.60 -9.11 -13.91
CA THR A 18 26.48 -8.20 -14.66
C THR A 18 26.95 -8.79 -15.99
N SER A 19 26.94 -10.11 -16.14
CA SER A 19 27.26 -10.80 -17.41
C SER A 19 26.12 -10.80 -18.43
N LEU A 20 24.89 -10.54 -18.00
CA LEU A 20 23.72 -10.53 -18.87
C LEU A 20 23.83 -9.41 -19.93
N PRO A 21 23.36 -9.66 -21.16
CA PRO A 21 23.36 -8.65 -22.21
C PRO A 21 22.41 -7.50 -21.85
N VAL A 22 22.73 -6.30 -22.32
CA VAL A 22 21.82 -5.15 -22.20
C VAL A 22 20.60 -5.40 -23.10
N PRO A 23 19.38 -5.42 -22.55
CA PRO A 23 18.18 -5.66 -23.35
C PRO A 23 17.82 -4.41 -24.16
N ALA A 24 17.08 -4.60 -25.26
CA ALA A 24 16.59 -3.48 -26.07
C ALA A 24 15.52 -2.65 -25.34
N ASP A 25 14.68 -3.30 -24.53
CA ASP A 25 13.66 -2.68 -23.69
C ASP A 25 13.42 -3.51 -22.42
N THR A 26 12.50 -3.04 -21.56
CA THR A 26 12.12 -3.74 -20.31
C THR A 26 10.68 -4.27 -20.33
N SER A 27 10.06 -4.36 -21.52
CA SER A 27 8.63 -4.67 -21.69
C SER A 27 8.25 -6.07 -21.23
N ILE A 28 9.22 -7.01 -21.22
CA ILE A 28 9.01 -8.36 -20.68
C ILE A 28 8.57 -8.36 -19.21
N LEU A 29 8.90 -7.30 -18.45
CA LEU A 29 8.49 -7.17 -17.05
C LEU A 29 7.02 -6.75 -16.90
N ASP A 30 6.40 -6.17 -17.93
CA ASP A 30 5.08 -5.53 -17.83
C ASP A 30 3.92 -6.52 -17.86
N ASN A 31 4.16 -7.76 -18.26
CA ASN A 31 3.12 -8.77 -18.43
C ASN A 31 3.41 -10.10 -17.71
N ILE A 32 4.40 -10.17 -16.82
CA ILE A 32 4.79 -11.42 -16.15
C ILE A 32 3.62 -12.03 -15.38
N ALA A 33 2.83 -11.23 -14.66
CA ALA A 33 1.72 -11.74 -13.86
C ALA A 33 0.60 -12.32 -14.75
N GLU A 34 0.37 -11.76 -15.93
CA GLU A 34 -0.64 -12.28 -16.86
C GLU A 34 -0.11 -13.54 -17.56
N ARG A 35 1.12 -13.44 -18.05
CA ARG A 35 1.83 -14.48 -18.78
C ARG A 35 2.00 -15.75 -17.95
N TYR A 36 2.36 -15.63 -16.68
CA TYR A 36 2.67 -16.78 -15.83
C TYR A 36 1.56 -17.12 -14.83
N PHE A 37 0.88 -16.12 -14.26
CA PHE A 37 -0.12 -16.37 -13.20
C PHE A 37 -1.56 -16.31 -13.71
N GLY A 38 -1.80 -15.74 -14.90
CA GLY A 38 -3.13 -15.65 -15.50
C GLY A 38 -3.96 -14.47 -14.96
N VAL A 39 -3.30 -13.44 -14.41
CA VAL A 39 -3.97 -12.24 -13.89
C VAL A 39 -3.54 -10.99 -14.64
N SER A 40 -4.52 -10.19 -15.05
CA SER A 40 -4.30 -8.99 -15.89
C SER A 40 -4.35 -7.67 -15.11
N SER A 41 -4.66 -7.70 -13.81
CA SER A 41 -4.71 -6.48 -13.00
C SER A 41 -3.33 -5.80 -12.93
N ALA A 42 -3.30 -4.49 -13.17
CA ALA A 42 -2.07 -3.69 -13.25
C ALA A 42 -1.22 -3.79 -11.99
N ILE A 43 -1.84 -3.83 -10.82
CA ILE A 43 -1.15 -3.93 -9.52
C ILE A 43 -0.34 -5.22 -9.38
N TYR A 44 -0.80 -6.33 -9.96
CA TYR A 44 -0.06 -7.59 -9.92
C TYR A 44 1.19 -7.54 -10.81
N GLN A 45 1.13 -6.83 -11.94
CA GLN A 45 2.33 -6.57 -12.76
C GLN A 45 3.34 -5.74 -11.97
N ILE A 46 2.86 -4.69 -11.29
CA ILE A 46 3.67 -3.81 -10.44
C ILE A 46 4.37 -4.60 -9.34
N PHE A 47 3.66 -5.49 -8.64
CA PHE A 47 4.25 -6.32 -7.59
C PHE A 47 5.39 -7.20 -8.11
N VAL A 48 5.21 -7.85 -9.26
CA VAL A 48 6.26 -8.71 -9.84
C VAL A 48 7.45 -7.88 -10.29
N ARG A 49 7.22 -6.80 -11.05
CA ARG A 49 8.26 -5.91 -11.55
C ARG A 49 9.11 -5.35 -10.41
N LYS A 50 8.47 -4.81 -9.38
CA LYS A 50 9.17 -4.28 -8.19
C LYS A 50 9.86 -5.38 -7.38
N THR A 51 9.32 -6.59 -7.31
CA THR A 51 10.00 -7.71 -6.65
C THR A 51 11.30 -8.08 -7.37
N LEU A 52 11.27 -8.16 -8.70
CA LEU A 52 12.44 -8.47 -9.51
C LEU A 52 13.51 -7.38 -9.43
N ILE A 53 13.11 -6.10 -9.54
CA ILE A 53 14.05 -4.96 -9.38
C ILE A 53 14.62 -4.96 -7.96
N GLY A 54 13.81 -5.24 -6.94
CA GLY A 54 14.26 -5.35 -5.56
C GLY A 54 15.24 -6.50 -5.31
N ALA A 55 15.07 -7.63 -6.00
CA ALA A 55 16.00 -8.75 -5.96
C ALA A 55 17.35 -8.40 -6.60
N VAL A 56 17.33 -7.69 -7.74
CA VAL A 56 18.55 -7.14 -8.36
C VAL A 56 19.22 -6.13 -7.41
N ALA A 57 18.45 -5.22 -6.82
CA ALA A 57 18.97 -4.24 -5.88
C ALA A 57 19.65 -4.90 -4.68
N ARG A 58 19.07 -5.96 -4.12
CA ARG A 58 19.66 -6.73 -3.02
C ARG A 58 20.96 -7.44 -3.42
N ALA A 59 21.05 -7.94 -4.65
CA ALA A 59 22.27 -8.59 -5.15
C ALA A 59 23.40 -7.60 -5.44
N LEU A 60 23.10 -6.44 -6.04
CA LEU A 60 24.10 -5.44 -6.46
C LEU A 60 24.40 -4.38 -5.38
N SER A 61 23.52 -4.21 -4.41
CA SER A 61 23.69 -3.32 -3.26
C SER A 61 23.16 -3.99 -1.98
N PRO A 62 23.89 -4.99 -1.46
CA PRO A 62 23.50 -5.69 -0.24
C PRO A 62 23.21 -4.72 0.91
N GLY A 63 22.10 -4.96 1.62
CA GLY A 63 21.61 -4.10 2.70
C GLY A 63 20.72 -2.93 2.25
N CYS A 64 20.47 -2.76 0.95
CA CYS A 64 19.48 -1.81 0.47
C CYS A 64 18.08 -2.06 1.08
N LYS A 65 17.22 -1.04 1.07
CA LYS A 65 15.82 -1.19 1.53
C LYS A 65 15.15 -2.27 0.68
N HIS A 66 14.58 -3.29 1.32
CA HIS A 66 13.60 -4.20 0.71
C HIS A 66 12.81 -4.82 1.85
N ASP A 67 11.66 -4.24 2.16
CA ASP A 67 10.86 -4.54 3.35
C ASP A 67 9.53 -5.24 3.02
N THR A 68 9.43 -5.79 1.81
CA THR A 68 8.26 -6.49 1.29
C THR A 68 8.61 -7.94 0.93
N ALA A 69 7.57 -8.77 0.83
CA ALA A 69 7.67 -10.15 0.40
C ALA A 69 6.55 -10.45 -0.61
N LEU A 70 6.91 -11.07 -1.73
CA LEU A 70 5.96 -11.50 -2.74
C LEU A 70 5.39 -12.88 -2.37
N ILE A 71 4.07 -12.99 -2.34
CA ILE A 71 3.34 -14.20 -2.00
C ILE A 71 2.53 -14.67 -3.22
N LEU A 72 2.80 -15.89 -3.67
CA LEU A 72 1.97 -16.53 -4.69
C LEU A 72 0.92 -17.41 -4.01
N GLN A 73 -0.36 -17.01 -4.14
CA GLN A 73 -1.51 -17.76 -3.65
C GLN A 73 -2.10 -18.59 -4.79
N GLY A 74 -2.59 -19.80 -4.51
CA GLY A 74 -3.33 -20.57 -5.51
C GLY A 74 -3.25 -22.07 -5.30
N LYS A 75 -3.89 -22.85 -6.17
CA LYS A 75 -4.04 -24.30 -5.97
C LYS A 75 -2.69 -25.03 -5.85
N GLN A 76 -2.70 -26.15 -5.12
CA GLN A 76 -1.55 -27.04 -5.06
C GLN A 76 -1.22 -27.56 -6.47
N GLY A 77 0.06 -27.76 -6.77
CA GLY A 77 0.51 -28.24 -8.08
C GLY A 77 0.63 -27.17 -9.17
N TYR A 78 0.29 -25.90 -8.91
CA TYR A 78 0.44 -24.79 -9.87
C TYR A 78 1.89 -24.34 -10.12
N LYS A 79 2.87 -25.02 -9.52
CA LYS A 79 4.32 -24.76 -9.69
C LYS A 79 4.79 -23.40 -9.16
N LYS A 80 4.13 -22.87 -8.11
CA LYS A 80 4.45 -21.59 -7.45
C LYS A 80 5.88 -21.53 -6.89
N SER A 81 6.27 -22.47 -6.04
CA SER A 81 7.66 -22.53 -5.52
C SER A 81 8.68 -22.76 -6.64
N THR A 82 8.28 -23.52 -7.67
CA THR A 82 9.12 -23.75 -8.85
C THR A 82 9.37 -22.47 -9.66
N PHE A 83 8.43 -21.52 -9.67
CA PHE A 83 8.64 -20.21 -10.31
C PHE A 83 9.81 -19.47 -9.67
N PHE A 84 9.82 -19.35 -8.33
CA PHE A 84 10.92 -18.73 -7.60
C PHE A 84 12.23 -19.49 -7.77
N LYS A 85 12.17 -20.82 -7.70
CA LYS A 85 13.34 -21.68 -7.92
C LYS A 85 13.98 -21.48 -9.30
N ILE A 86 13.17 -21.35 -10.36
CA ILE A 86 13.70 -21.11 -11.70
C ILE A 86 14.35 -19.73 -11.79
N LEU A 87 13.72 -18.69 -11.24
CA LEU A 87 14.29 -17.35 -11.26
C LEU A 87 15.64 -17.29 -10.53
N ALA A 88 15.70 -17.84 -9.31
CA ALA A 88 16.89 -17.80 -8.48
C ALA A 88 17.98 -18.82 -8.88
N GLY A 89 17.61 -19.89 -9.60
CA GLY A 89 18.54 -20.95 -9.98
C GLY A 89 19.02 -21.75 -8.77
N GLU A 90 20.33 -21.91 -8.64
CA GLU A 90 20.95 -22.60 -7.50
C GLU A 90 20.89 -21.80 -6.18
N TYR A 91 20.61 -20.49 -6.25
CA TYR A 91 20.53 -19.59 -5.09
C TYR A 91 19.11 -19.50 -4.53
N PHE A 92 18.37 -20.62 -4.56
CA PHE A 92 17.03 -20.74 -4.01
C PHE A 92 17.05 -21.60 -2.74
N ASP A 93 16.42 -21.12 -1.68
CA ASP A 93 16.25 -21.86 -0.42
C ASP A 93 14.78 -21.83 -0.01
N ASP A 94 14.17 -22.99 0.21
CA ASP A 94 12.77 -23.16 0.64
C ASP A 94 12.63 -23.63 2.08
N SER A 95 13.73 -23.57 2.85
CA SER A 95 13.80 -24.13 4.20
C SER A 95 13.71 -23.08 5.30
N LEU A 96 13.25 -21.86 5.00
CA LEU A 96 13.18 -20.80 6.00
C LEU A 96 12.12 -21.10 7.05
N GLY A 97 12.58 -21.48 8.24
CA GLY A 97 11.76 -21.77 9.40
C GLY A 97 11.39 -20.51 10.20
N ALA A 98 11.53 -20.61 11.53
CA ALA A 98 11.19 -19.51 12.42
C ALA A 98 12.24 -18.38 12.37
N VAL A 99 11.80 -17.17 12.04
CA VAL A 99 12.62 -15.95 11.92
C VAL A 99 13.45 -15.59 13.16
N SER A 100 13.04 -16.09 14.33
CA SER A 100 13.76 -15.90 15.59
C SER A 100 15.04 -16.73 15.71
N ASP A 101 15.20 -17.76 14.88
CA ASP A 101 16.34 -18.66 14.94
C ASP A 101 17.58 -18.04 14.26
N LYS A 102 18.74 -18.19 14.89
CA LYS A 102 20.02 -17.65 14.40
C LYS A 102 20.54 -18.45 13.21
N ASP A 103 20.28 -19.75 13.16
CA ASP A 103 20.74 -20.60 12.08
C ASP A 103 19.96 -20.31 10.78
N GLU A 104 18.69 -19.92 10.90
CA GLU A 104 17.87 -19.45 9.79
C GLU A 104 18.42 -18.16 9.17
N ARG A 105 19.04 -17.29 9.96
CA ARG A 105 19.69 -16.07 9.43
C ARG A 105 20.92 -16.39 8.58
N LEU A 106 21.67 -17.45 8.89
CA LEU A 106 22.78 -17.90 8.04
C LEU A 106 22.29 -18.34 6.65
N LYS A 107 21.08 -18.91 6.57
CA LYS A 107 20.49 -19.32 5.28
C LYS A 107 20.23 -18.12 4.36
N LEU A 108 19.94 -16.95 4.91
CA LEU A 108 19.77 -15.72 4.13
C LEU A 108 21.03 -15.28 3.39
N HIS A 109 22.20 -15.67 3.89
CA HIS A 109 23.48 -15.26 3.28
C HIS A 109 24.02 -16.26 2.25
N ARG A 110 23.38 -17.44 2.10
CA ARG A 110 23.72 -18.43 1.05
C ARG A 110 22.77 -18.42 -0.15
N ALA A 111 21.63 -17.73 -0.05
CA ALA A 111 20.57 -17.77 -1.03
C ALA A 111 20.18 -16.36 -1.50
N TRP A 112 19.72 -16.27 -2.75
CA TRP A 112 19.19 -15.04 -3.32
C TRP A 112 17.70 -14.91 -3.05
N PHE A 113 16.95 -15.99 -3.27
CA PHE A 113 15.55 -16.10 -2.94
C PHE A 113 15.37 -17.09 -1.81
N VAL A 114 14.71 -16.63 -0.75
CA VAL A 114 14.39 -17.45 0.40
C VAL A 114 12.87 -17.54 0.51
N GLU A 115 12.34 -18.71 0.17
CA GLU A 115 10.93 -19.03 0.33
C GLU A 115 10.64 -19.33 1.80
N TRP A 116 9.64 -18.64 2.31
CA TRP A 116 9.14 -18.86 3.65
C TRP A 116 8.11 -19.99 3.65
N SER A 117 8.52 -21.15 4.18
CA SER A 117 7.73 -22.39 4.13
C SER A 117 6.53 -22.41 5.07
N GLU A 118 6.54 -21.60 6.15
CA GLU A 118 5.47 -21.55 7.15
C GLU A 118 4.70 -20.22 7.13
N LEU A 119 4.16 -19.84 5.98
CA LEU A 119 3.45 -18.56 5.86
C LEU A 119 2.34 -18.37 6.92
N GLU A 120 1.68 -19.45 7.34
CA GLU A 120 0.57 -19.41 8.30
C GLU A 120 1.00 -19.11 9.74
N SER A 121 2.23 -19.47 10.14
CA SER A 121 2.70 -19.22 11.50
C SER A 121 3.00 -17.74 11.72
N ILE A 122 3.40 -17.04 10.65
CA ILE A 122 3.75 -15.62 10.60
C ILE A 122 2.59 -14.70 10.98
N PHE A 123 1.39 -15.00 10.48
CA PHE A 123 0.25 -14.11 10.63
C PHE A 123 -0.36 -14.16 12.03
N LYS A 124 0.06 -15.12 12.88
CA LYS A 124 -0.30 -15.14 14.29
C LYS A 124 0.19 -13.86 14.96
N ARG A 125 -0.67 -13.20 15.75
CA ARG A 125 -0.42 -11.89 16.40
C ARG A 125 0.93 -11.75 17.13
N ARG A 126 1.51 -12.84 17.62
CA ARG A 126 2.81 -12.84 18.33
C ARG A 126 3.99 -12.59 17.37
N ASP A 127 3.88 -13.04 16.12
CA ASP A 127 5.01 -13.10 15.18
C ASP A 127 5.00 -11.97 14.15
N VAL A 128 3.89 -11.22 14.05
CA VAL A 128 3.74 -10.06 13.14
C VAL A 128 4.79 -8.98 13.40
N SER A 129 5.09 -8.65 14.67
CA SER A 129 6.09 -7.62 14.99
C SER A 129 7.51 -8.07 14.61
N ASN A 130 7.85 -9.32 14.92
CA ASN A 130 9.15 -9.90 14.59
C ASN A 130 9.33 -10.01 13.06
N THR A 131 8.27 -10.36 12.35
CA THR A 131 8.27 -10.42 10.89
C THR A 131 8.46 -9.06 10.25
N LYS A 132 7.80 -8.02 10.76
CA LYS A 132 8.01 -6.64 10.28
C LYS A 132 9.48 -6.23 10.46
N ALA A 133 10.05 -6.49 11.64
CA ALA A 133 11.46 -6.20 11.91
C ALA A 133 12.39 -7.00 11.00
N PHE A 134 12.06 -8.27 10.75
CA PHE A 134 12.81 -9.15 9.89
C PHE A 134 12.81 -8.71 8.43
N LEU A 135 11.64 -8.46 7.84
CA LEU A 135 11.53 -7.97 6.47
C LEU A 135 12.22 -6.60 6.31
N SER A 136 12.05 -5.70 7.27
CA SER A 136 12.69 -4.39 7.25
C SER A 136 14.20 -4.41 7.57
N SER A 137 14.78 -5.56 7.91
CA SER A 137 16.20 -5.64 8.26
C SER A 137 17.09 -5.46 7.02
N SER A 138 18.00 -4.50 7.10
CA SER A 138 19.06 -4.29 6.10
C SER A 138 20.30 -5.13 6.39
N ILE A 139 20.61 -5.31 7.68
CA ILE A 139 21.83 -5.98 8.15
C ILE A 139 21.40 -7.07 9.13
N ASP A 140 22.01 -8.24 9.00
CA ASP A 140 21.85 -9.34 9.93
C ASP A 140 23.10 -9.48 10.78
N ALA A 141 22.95 -9.27 12.08
CA ALA A 141 24.00 -9.51 13.06
C ALA A 141 24.01 -11.00 13.41
N VAL A 142 24.96 -11.74 12.84
CA VAL A 142 25.06 -13.20 12.99
C VAL A 142 26.46 -13.56 13.46
N ARG A 143 26.59 -14.60 14.28
CA ARG A 143 27.89 -15.17 14.66
C ARG A 143 28.13 -16.42 13.81
N PRO A 144 29.01 -16.36 12.78
CA PRO A 144 29.29 -17.53 11.95
C PRO A 144 29.91 -18.67 12.78
N PRO A 145 29.80 -19.92 12.31
CA PRO A 145 30.52 -21.03 12.91
C PRO A 145 32.01 -20.70 13.05
N TYR A 146 32.59 -21.07 14.19
CA TYR A 146 34.02 -20.85 14.51
C TYR A 146 34.45 -19.38 14.71
N CYS A 147 33.58 -18.39 14.49
CA CYS A 147 33.85 -17.01 14.88
C CYS A 147 33.63 -16.81 16.39
N ARG A 148 34.45 -15.94 16.99
CA ARG A 148 34.32 -15.58 18.42
C ARG A 148 33.23 -14.53 18.63
N ASP A 149 33.11 -13.61 17.69
CA ASP A 149 32.23 -12.45 17.78
C ASP A 149 31.13 -12.47 16.71
N THR A 150 30.04 -11.77 17.00
CA THR A 150 28.98 -11.48 16.02
C THR A 150 29.52 -10.53 14.97
N GLN A 151 29.18 -10.78 13.71
CA GLN A 151 29.51 -9.95 12.57
C GLN A 151 28.23 -9.46 11.90
N ASP A 152 28.32 -8.28 11.32
CA ASP A 152 27.23 -7.64 10.59
C ASP A 152 27.31 -8.01 9.11
N PHE A 153 26.28 -8.69 8.61
CA PHE A 153 26.19 -9.08 7.21
C PHE A 153 25.07 -8.29 6.51
N PRO A 154 25.40 -7.44 5.53
CA PRO A 154 24.40 -6.80 4.69
C PRO A 154 23.59 -7.86 3.93
N ARG A 155 22.25 -7.79 4.05
CA ARG A 155 21.39 -8.81 3.44
C ARG A 155 21.31 -8.63 1.94
N ALA A 156 21.68 -9.68 1.21
CA ALA A 156 21.62 -9.76 -0.26
C ALA A 156 20.44 -10.62 -0.77
N SER A 157 19.70 -11.27 0.12
CA SER A 157 18.53 -12.08 -0.23
C SER A 157 17.23 -11.28 -0.25
N VAL A 158 16.24 -11.81 -0.97
CA VAL A 158 14.83 -11.43 -0.90
C VAL A 158 13.99 -12.55 -0.31
N ILE A 159 12.90 -12.16 0.35
CA ILE A 159 11.96 -13.10 0.96
C ILE A 159 10.76 -13.23 0.05
N VAL A 160 10.38 -14.47 -0.25
CA VAL A 160 9.18 -14.82 -1.01
C VAL A 160 8.38 -15.87 -0.25
N ALA A 161 7.13 -16.09 -0.62
CA ALA A 161 6.35 -17.16 -0.03
C ALA A 161 5.33 -17.71 -1.02
N THR A 162 4.81 -18.89 -0.71
CA THR A 162 3.67 -19.46 -1.43
C THR A 162 2.62 -19.98 -0.46
N THR A 163 1.37 -19.99 -0.90
CA THR A 163 0.26 -20.54 -0.11
C THR A 163 -0.80 -21.15 -0.99
N ASN A 164 -1.51 -22.14 -0.45
CA ASN A 164 -2.69 -22.75 -1.05
C ASN A 164 -4.00 -22.34 -0.37
N LYS A 165 -3.94 -21.54 0.70
CA LYS A 165 -5.11 -21.02 1.41
C LYS A 165 -5.63 -19.77 0.73
N ASP A 166 -6.95 -19.64 0.67
CA ASP A 166 -7.62 -18.48 0.11
C ASP A 166 -7.55 -17.29 1.08
N GLU A 167 -7.82 -17.52 2.37
CA GLU A 167 -7.69 -16.52 3.41
C GLU A 167 -6.63 -16.92 4.44
N PHE A 168 -5.64 -16.06 4.67
CA PHE A 168 -4.53 -16.37 5.59
C PHE A 168 -3.97 -15.15 6.34
N LEU A 169 -4.40 -13.93 6.00
CA LEU A 169 -4.01 -12.74 6.74
C LEU A 169 -4.92 -12.58 7.97
N SER A 170 -4.38 -12.76 9.19
CA SER A 170 -5.18 -12.71 10.42
C SER A 170 -5.15 -11.39 11.20
N ASP A 171 -4.40 -10.37 10.75
CA ASP A 171 -4.38 -9.05 11.41
C ASP A 171 -4.27 -7.91 10.38
N GLU A 172 -4.86 -6.76 10.70
CA GLU A 172 -4.83 -5.56 9.84
C GLU A 172 -3.42 -4.94 9.79
N THR A 173 -2.61 -5.13 10.84
CA THR A 173 -1.32 -4.45 10.93
C THR A 173 -0.20 -5.23 10.22
N GLY A 174 0.16 -4.84 9.01
CA GLY A 174 1.37 -5.36 8.33
C GLY A 174 1.16 -5.83 6.90
N ASN A 175 -0.08 -5.85 6.42
CA ASN A 175 -0.45 -6.32 5.08
C ASN A 175 0.28 -5.60 3.95
N ARG A 176 0.65 -4.32 4.12
CA ARG A 176 1.43 -3.57 3.14
C ARG A 176 2.79 -4.19 2.77
N ARG A 177 3.33 -5.08 3.63
CA ARG A 177 4.61 -5.77 3.38
C ARG A 177 4.44 -7.07 2.59
N PHE A 178 3.21 -7.53 2.39
CA PHE A 178 2.92 -8.79 1.73
C PHE A 178 2.20 -8.48 0.42
N TRP A 179 2.88 -8.71 -0.69
CA TRP A 179 2.31 -8.52 -2.02
C TRP A 179 1.74 -9.84 -2.49
N ILE A 180 0.43 -9.97 -2.46
CA ILE A 180 -0.25 -11.23 -2.76
C ILE A 180 -0.69 -11.23 -4.22
N ILE A 181 -0.37 -12.31 -4.93
CA ILE A 181 -0.84 -12.52 -6.30
C ILE A 181 -1.58 -13.88 -6.38
N PRO A 182 -2.86 -13.89 -6.78
CA PRO A 182 -3.59 -15.12 -7.02
C PRO A 182 -3.16 -15.74 -8.35
N VAL A 183 -2.60 -16.95 -8.29
CA VAL A 183 -2.19 -17.74 -9.45
C VAL A 183 -3.39 -18.55 -9.92
N GLN A 184 -3.96 -18.17 -11.07
CA GLN A 184 -5.18 -18.74 -11.63
C GLN A 184 -4.93 -19.92 -12.58
N LYS A 185 -3.70 -20.06 -13.09
CA LYS A 185 -3.29 -21.15 -13.99
C LYS A 185 -1.99 -21.81 -13.55
N ARG A 186 -1.74 -23.02 -14.05
CA ARG A 186 -0.45 -23.70 -13.85
C ARG A 186 0.66 -22.93 -14.58
N ILE A 187 1.74 -22.62 -13.86
CA ILE A 187 2.89 -21.87 -14.40
C ILE A 187 3.63 -22.73 -15.44
N ASP A 188 3.87 -22.17 -16.63
CA ASP A 188 4.72 -22.79 -17.64
C ASP A 188 6.20 -22.63 -17.26
N THR A 189 6.74 -23.68 -16.64
CA THR A 189 8.12 -23.71 -16.17
C THR A 189 9.14 -23.77 -17.30
N LYS A 190 8.77 -24.30 -18.48
CA LYS A 190 9.70 -24.40 -19.61
C LYS A 190 9.89 -23.04 -20.26
N LEU A 191 8.78 -22.35 -20.49
CA LEU A 191 8.81 -20.97 -20.98
C LEU A 191 9.58 -20.06 -20.02
N LEU A 192 9.29 -20.15 -18.71
CA LEU A 192 10.00 -19.37 -17.70
C LEU A 192 11.50 -19.60 -17.72
N ALA A 193 11.93 -20.86 -17.84
CA ALA A 193 13.35 -21.19 -17.90
C ALA A 193 14.03 -20.58 -19.14
N SER A 194 13.34 -20.58 -20.30
CA SER A 194 13.87 -19.96 -21.52
C SER A 194 13.91 -18.44 -21.49
N GLU A 195 13.02 -17.79 -20.73
CA GLU A 195 12.93 -16.33 -20.64
C GLU A 195 13.67 -15.76 -19.43
N ARG A 196 14.18 -16.60 -18.53
CA ARG A 196 14.83 -16.21 -17.28
C ARG A 196 15.89 -15.13 -17.46
N ASP A 197 16.82 -15.34 -18.39
CA ASP A 197 17.94 -14.41 -18.61
C ASP A 197 17.45 -13.07 -19.17
N ALA A 198 16.43 -13.08 -20.02
CA ALA A 198 15.81 -11.86 -20.55
C ALA A 198 15.06 -11.09 -19.45
N ILE A 199 14.35 -11.78 -18.56
CA ILE A 199 13.67 -11.19 -17.40
C ILE A 199 14.71 -10.51 -16.50
N TRP A 200 15.82 -11.18 -16.19
CA TRP A 200 16.85 -10.60 -15.34
C TRP A 200 17.61 -9.46 -16.02
N ALA A 201 17.89 -9.56 -17.32
CA ALA A 201 18.49 -8.48 -18.09
C ALA A 201 17.62 -7.21 -18.05
N ALA A 202 16.30 -7.37 -18.23
CA ALA A 202 15.33 -6.27 -18.11
C ALA A 202 15.28 -5.69 -16.69
N ALA A 203 15.27 -6.53 -15.65
CA ALA A 203 15.27 -6.07 -14.26
C ALA A 203 16.55 -5.29 -13.91
N VAL A 204 17.71 -5.74 -14.40
CA VAL A 204 18.99 -5.04 -14.25
C VAL A 204 18.98 -3.69 -14.96
N ALA A 205 18.44 -3.63 -16.19
CA ALA A 205 18.30 -2.38 -16.93
C ALA A 205 17.38 -1.39 -16.19
N ALA A 206 16.22 -1.85 -15.69
CA ALA A 206 15.30 -1.03 -14.90
C ALA A 206 15.94 -0.50 -13.60
N TYR A 207 16.66 -1.37 -12.87
CA TYR A 207 17.41 -0.96 -11.67
C TYR A 207 18.47 0.11 -11.99
N LYS A 208 19.28 -0.09 -13.03
CA LYS A 208 20.32 0.86 -13.45
C LYS A 208 19.73 2.18 -13.96
N ALA A 209 18.52 2.16 -14.50
CA ALA A 209 17.77 3.37 -14.89
C ALA A 209 17.19 4.14 -13.68
N GLY A 210 17.31 3.60 -12.46
CA GLY A 210 16.84 4.25 -11.23
C GLY A 210 15.36 4.02 -10.93
N GLU A 211 14.75 2.98 -11.51
CA GLU A 211 13.35 2.65 -11.23
C GLU A 211 13.16 2.20 -9.77
N SER A 212 12.12 2.73 -9.13
CA SER A 212 11.80 2.42 -7.73
C SER A 212 11.14 1.04 -7.57
N TRP A 213 11.71 0.22 -6.68
CA TRP A 213 11.15 -1.09 -6.30
C TRP A 213 10.29 -1.07 -5.03
N TRP A 214 9.95 0.10 -4.49
CA TRP A 214 8.89 0.25 -3.49
C TRP A 214 7.67 0.91 -4.11
N LEU A 215 6.50 0.64 -3.53
CA LEU A 215 5.24 1.21 -3.97
C LEU A 215 5.20 2.72 -3.67
N ASP A 216 4.57 3.49 -4.56
CA ASP A 216 4.16 4.85 -4.28
C ASP A 216 2.85 4.88 -3.46
N TYR A 217 2.37 6.09 -3.14
CA TYR A 217 1.18 6.26 -2.29
C TYR A 217 -0.10 5.69 -2.91
N GLU A 218 -0.29 5.82 -4.23
CA GLU A 218 -1.48 5.32 -4.91
C GLU A 218 -1.42 3.79 -5.06
N GLU A 219 -0.24 3.26 -5.38
CA GLU A 219 0.06 1.83 -5.41
C GLU A 219 -0.13 1.18 -4.03
N GLU A 220 0.32 1.83 -2.94
CA GLU A 220 0.13 1.37 -1.56
C GLU A 220 -1.36 1.26 -1.20
N LEU A 221 -2.18 2.27 -1.55
CA LEU A 221 -3.62 2.25 -1.26
C LEU A 221 -4.34 1.12 -2.01
N ASN A 222 -3.96 0.88 -3.27
CA ASN A 222 -4.52 -0.21 -4.06
C ASN A 222 -4.10 -1.58 -3.50
N ALA A 223 -2.82 -1.72 -3.11
CA ALA A 223 -2.31 -2.91 -2.46
C ALA A 223 -3.04 -3.23 -1.13
N GLU A 224 -3.32 -2.20 -0.32
CA GLU A 224 -4.09 -2.36 0.92
C GLU A 224 -5.52 -2.83 0.66
N THR A 225 -6.17 -2.29 -0.37
CA THR A 225 -7.53 -2.69 -0.77
C THR A 225 -7.56 -4.16 -1.17
N ILE A 226 -6.62 -4.60 -2.01
CA ILE A 226 -6.56 -6.00 -2.47
C ILE A 226 -6.19 -6.93 -1.32
N ALA A 227 -5.31 -6.52 -0.41
CA ALA A 227 -4.95 -7.33 0.74
C ALA A 227 -6.15 -7.61 1.67
N GLN A 228 -7.20 -6.77 1.66
CA GLN A 228 -8.43 -7.05 2.41
C GLN A 228 -9.15 -8.30 1.91
N GLU A 229 -9.04 -8.65 0.63
CA GLU A 229 -9.67 -9.84 0.05
C GLU A 229 -9.06 -11.17 0.57
N PHE A 230 -7.83 -11.13 1.11
CA PHE A 230 -7.12 -12.30 1.63
C PHE A 230 -7.16 -12.41 3.17
N GLN A 231 -7.93 -11.52 3.83
CA GLN A 231 -8.09 -11.54 5.27
C GLN A 231 -8.94 -12.72 5.72
N THR A 232 -8.46 -13.45 6.72
CA THR A 232 -9.22 -14.52 7.35
C THR A 232 -10.42 -13.94 8.05
N THR A 233 -11.61 -14.33 7.60
CA THR A 233 -12.87 -14.00 8.24
C THR A 233 -12.93 -14.71 9.59
N ASP A 234 -13.07 -13.96 10.69
CA ASP A 234 -13.19 -14.57 12.01
C ASP A 234 -14.46 -15.44 12.08
N PRO A 235 -14.39 -16.72 12.49
CA PRO A 235 -15.58 -17.58 12.65
C PRO A 235 -16.72 -16.97 13.48
N TRP A 236 -16.42 -16.07 14.41
CA TRP A 236 -17.41 -15.39 15.23
C TRP A 236 -18.03 -14.17 14.54
N LEU A 237 -17.47 -13.71 13.41
CA LEU A 237 -17.89 -12.50 12.72
C LEU A 237 -19.38 -12.54 12.40
N ASN A 238 -19.85 -13.58 11.71
CA ASN A 238 -21.25 -13.66 11.29
C ASN A 238 -22.21 -13.68 12.47
N ALA A 239 -21.91 -14.48 13.50
CA ALA A 239 -22.72 -14.55 14.72
C ALA A 239 -22.76 -13.19 15.46
N ILE A 240 -21.65 -12.46 15.48
CA ILE A 240 -21.57 -11.13 16.07
C ILE A 240 -22.33 -10.12 15.21
N VAL A 241 -22.14 -10.12 13.89
CA VAL A 241 -22.87 -9.26 12.94
C VAL A 241 -24.38 -9.44 13.10
N ASP A 242 -24.86 -10.67 13.19
CA ASP A 242 -26.27 -10.95 13.42
C ASP A 242 -26.75 -10.46 14.79
N TYR A 243 -25.92 -10.60 15.82
CA TYR A 243 -26.25 -10.12 17.18
C TYR A 243 -26.33 -8.58 17.28
N ILE A 244 -25.47 -7.86 16.55
CA ILE A 244 -25.37 -6.39 16.65
C ILE A 244 -26.32 -5.62 15.72
N LYS A 245 -26.83 -6.23 14.63
CA LYS A 245 -27.60 -5.57 13.54
C LYS A 245 -28.69 -4.60 14.00
N ASN A 246 -29.35 -4.85 15.13
CA ASN A 246 -30.48 -4.07 15.63
C ASN A 246 -30.26 -3.49 17.05
N ARG A 247 -29.00 -3.25 17.44
CA ARG A 247 -28.66 -2.76 18.79
C ARG A 247 -27.95 -1.41 18.72
N GLU A 248 -28.35 -0.49 19.60
CA GLU A 248 -27.68 0.81 19.76
C GLU A 248 -26.34 0.66 20.48
N PHE A 249 -26.25 -0.31 21.40
CA PHE A 249 -25.05 -0.62 22.15
C PHE A 249 -24.99 -2.12 22.48
N VAL A 250 -23.78 -2.62 22.69
CA VAL A 250 -23.53 -4.02 23.09
C VAL A 250 -22.47 -4.11 24.18
N ILE A 251 -22.56 -5.16 25.01
CA ILE A 251 -21.56 -5.47 26.04
C ILE A 251 -20.86 -6.77 25.63
N LEU A 252 -19.54 -6.83 25.86
CA LEU A 252 -18.74 -8.00 25.47
C LEU A 252 -19.23 -9.30 26.11
N SER A 253 -19.63 -9.27 27.39
CA SER A 253 -20.17 -10.44 28.10
C SER A 253 -21.40 -11.01 27.41
N ASP A 254 -22.28 -10.15 26.92
CA ASP A 254 -23.55 -10.58 26.30
C ASP A 254 -23.28 -11.24 24.95
N ILE A 255 -22.32 -10.70 24.21
CA ILE A 255 -21.86 -11.31 22.95
C ILE A 255 -21.21 -12.68 23.22
N LEU A 256 -20.37 -12.80 24.25
CA LEU A 256 -19.77 -14.09 24.62
C LEU A 256 -20.83 -15.12 25.04
N ASN A 257 -21.87 -14.69 25.75
CA ASN A 257 -23.00 -15.54 26.10
C ASN A 257 -23.79 -15.97 24.84
N GLN A 258 -24.00 -15.07 23.89
CA GLN A 258 -24.64 -15.40 22.60
C GLN A 258 -23.83 -16.42 21.79
N LEU A 259 -22.50 -16.35 21.88
CA LEU A 259 -21.58 -17.33 21.29
C LEU A 259 -21.53 -18.66 22.07
N GLN A 260 -22.41 -18.83 23.07
CA GLN A 260 -22.52 -20.03 23.91
C GLN A 260 -21.23 -20.38 24.65
N ILE A 261 -20.46 -19.36 25.04
CA ILE A 261 -19.25 -19.54 25.84
C ILE A 261 -19.63 -19.43 27.31
N ASP A 262 -19.55 -20.56 28.01
CA ASP A 262 -19.81 -20.65 29.45
C ASP A 262 -19.05 -19.58 30.24
N LEU A 263 -19.71 -18.95 31.22
CA LEU A 263 -19.12 -17.89 32.06
C LEU A 263 -17.77 -18.30 32.68
N GLY A 264 -17.62 -19.56 33.08
CA GLY A 264 -16.36 -20.10 33.64
C GLY A 264 -15.23 -20.27 32.62
N ARG A 265 -15.53 -20.22 31.32
CA ARG A 265 -14.58 -20.33 30.19
C ARG A 265 -14.39 -19.00 29.46
N GLN A 266 -14.98 -17.92 29.96
CA GLN A 266 -14.82 -16.58 29.38
C GLN A 266 -13.46 -15.99 29.74
N GLU A 267 -12.46 -16.40 28.97
CA GLU A 267 -11.10 -15.86 29.09
C GLU A 267 -10.98 -14.45 28.50
N LYS A 268 -9.93 -13.73 28.94
CA LYS A 268 -9.54 -12.43 28.38
C LYS A 268 -9.26 -12.51 26.87
N SER A 269 -8.78 -13.65 26.38
CA SER A 269 -8.54 -13.93 24.95
C SER A 269 -9.83 -13.81 24.12
N HIS A 270 -10.93 -14.38 24.60
CA HIS A 270 -12.26 -14.30 23.98
C HIS A 270 -12.79 -12.86 23.94
N GLN A 271 -12.67 -12.13 25.06
CA GLN A 271 -13.07 -10.72 25.12
C GLN A 271 -12.27 -9.86 24.14
N MET A 272 -10.97 -10.09 24.02
CA MET A 272 -10.12 -9.40 23.06
C MET A 272 -10.47 -9.73 21.61
N ARG A 273 -10.89 -10.97 21.33
CA ARG A 273 -11.34 -11.40 20.00
C ARG A 273 -12.61 -10.69 19.57
N VAL A 274 -13.66 -10.72 20.40
CA VAL A 274 -14.92 -9.98 20.15
C VAL A 274 -14.65 -8.47 19.99
N ALA A 275 -13.82 -7.89 20.87
CA ALA A 275 -13.43 -6.49 20.78
C ALA A 275 -12.70 -6.14 19.47
N GLY A 276 -11.91 -7.06 18.92
CA GLY A 276 -11.26 -6.91 17.63
C GLY A 276 -12.28 -6.86 16.50
N ILE A 277 -13.19 -7.83 16.47
CA ILE A 277 -14.27 -7.93 15.47
C ILE A 277 -15.14 -6.66 15.47
N LEU A 278 -15.54 -6.17 16.65
CA LEU A 278 -16.34 -4.96 16.76
C LEU A 278 -15.63 -3.72 16.19
N LYS A 279 -14.31 -3.58 16.38
CA LYS A 279 -13.54 -2.48 15.77
C LYS A 279 -13.53 -2.54 14.25
N VAL A 280 -13.33 -3.73 13.67
CA VAL A 280 -13.36 -3.95 12.22
C VAL A 280 -14.72 -3.54 11.66
N LEU A 281 -15.79 -3.82 12.40
CA LEU A 281 -17.16 -3.43 12.06
C LEU A 281 -17.48 -1.93 12.32
N GLY A 282 -16.51 -1.12 12.72
CA GLY A 282 -16.68 0.31 12.97
C GLY A 282 -17.35 0.66 14.31
N TRP A 283 -17.32 -0.25 15.29
CA TRP A 283 -17.81 0.00 16.64
C TRP A 283 -16.70 0.49 17.56
N GLU A 284 -17.03 1.44 18.43
CA GLU A 284 -16.11 2.07 19.37
C GLU A 284 -16.52 1.85 20.83
N LYS A 285 -15.54 1.94 21.73
CA LYS A 285 -15.77 1.81 23.17
C LYS A 285 -16.39 3.09 23.73
N ASN A 286 -17.51 2.95 24.43
CA ASN A 286 -18.17 4.04 25.12
C ASN A 286 -18.58 3.62 26.55
N PHE A 287 -19.23 4.51 27.29
CA PHE A 287 -19.79 4.23 28.60
C PHE A 287 -21.26 4.64 28.63
N LYS A 288 -22.12 3.74 29.14
CA LYS A 288 -23.55 4.02 29.35
C LYS A 288 -23.92 3.64 30.78
N VAL A 289 -24.80 4.41 31.40
CA VAL A 289 -25.36 4.08 32.72
C VAL A 289 -26.51 3.11 32.50
N ILE A 290 -26.38 1.89 33.01
CA ILE A 290 -27.37 0.82 32.87
C ILE A 290 -27.71 0.35 34.28
N GLY A 291 -28.99 0.43 34.66
CA GLY A 291 -29.43 0.06 36.02
C GLY A 291 -28.73 0.85 37.13
N GLY A 292 -28.43 2.14 36.90
CA GLY A 292 -27.74 3.01 37.86
C GLY A 292 -26.23 2.79 37.98
N LYS A 293 -25.65 1.83 37.24
CA LYS A 293 -24.20 1.56 37.23
C LYS A 293 -23.59 1.97 35.89
N ARG A 294 -22.40 2.56 35.95
CA ARG A 294 -21.64 2.94 34.75
C ARG A 294 -21.00 1.69 34.15
N CYS A 295 -21.49 1.26 32.99
CA CYS A 295 -21.02 0.08 32.27
C CYS A 295 -20.22 0.49 31.04
N ARG A 296 -19.18 -0.29 30.72
CA ARG A 296 -18.44 -0.15 29.45
C ARG A 296 -19.24 -0.86 28.36
N VAL A 297 -19.54 -0.14 27.29
CA VAL A 297 -20.32 -0.63 26.14
C VAL A 297 -19.54 -0.39 24.85
N TRP A 298 -19.98 -1.04 23.78
CA TRP A 298 -19.58 -0.73 22.42
C TRP A 298 -20.77 -0.14 21.66
N MET A 299 -20.53 0.88 20.85
CA MET A 299 -21.55 1.55 20.04
C MET A 299 -20.97 1.82 18.66
N GLN A 300 -21.80 1.84 17.63
CA GLN A 300 -21.36 2.25 16.29
C GLN A 300 -20.88 3.71 16.36
N ALA A 301 -19.75 4.03 15.71
CA ALA A 301 -19.28 5.40 15.63
C ALA A 301 -20.38 6.27 15.00
N GLN A 302 -20.88 7.26 15.74
CA GLN A 302 -21.81 8.22 15.16
C GLN A 302 -21.06 9.07 14.15
N VAL A 303 -21.54 9.10 12.90
CA VAL A 303 -21.20 10.17 11.98
C VAL A 303 -21.56 11.47 12.70
N PRO A 304 -20.63 12.41 12.95
CA PRO A 304 -21.00 13.68 13.54
C PRO A 304 -22.09 14.28 12.66
N ASP A 305 -23.21 14.69 13.26
CA ASP A 305 -24.21 15.45 12.51
C ASP A 305 -23.47 16.57 11.76
N PRO A 306 -23.69 16.75 10.44
CA PRO A 306 -23.17 17.92 9.76
C PRO A 306 -23.58 19.14 10.59
N PRO A 307 -22.67 20.10 10.84
CA PRO A 307 -22.99 21.24 11.67
C PRO A 307 -24.29 21.84 11.15
N LEU A 308 -25.32 21.88 12.01
CA LEU A 308 -26.58 22.55 11.71
C LEU A 308 -26.21 23.92 11.16
N ASP A 309 -26.59 24.19 9.91
CA ASP A 309 -26.49 25.54 9.38
C ASP A 309 -27.16 26.47 10.40
N PRO A 310 -26.52 27.59 10.78
CA PRO A 310 -27.14 28.52 11.72
C PRO A 310 -28.52 28.90 11.17
N PRO A 311 -29.54 29.04 12.05
CA PRO A 311 -30.88 29.36 11.60
C PRO A 311 -30.82 30.58 10.69
N LEU A 312 -31.37 30.44 9.48
CA LEU A 312 -31.57 31.57 8.58
C LEU A 312 -32.36 32.62 9.36
N ASP A 313 -31.77 33.81 9.53
CA ASP A 313 -32.48 34.95 10.11
C ASP A 313 -33.81 35.11 9.37
N PRO A 314 -34.94 35.32 10.08
CA PRO A 314 -36.19 35.62 9.41
C PRO A 314 -36.01 36.86 8.54
N PRO A 315 -36.64 36.92 7.35
CA PRO A 315 -36.46 38.03 6.44
C PRO A 315 -36.78 39.34 7.18
N ARG A 316 -35.79 40.23 7.25
CA ARG A 316 -36.00 41.58 7.78
C ARG A 316 -37.07 42.25 6.92
N SER A 317 -38.14 42.70 7.57
CA SER A 317 -39.16 43.55 6.98
C SER A 317 -38.51 44.82 6.44
N THR A 318 -38.29 44.90 5.12
CA THR A 318 -38.01 46.17 4.45
C THR A 318 -39.34 46.82 4.12
N SER A 319 -39.70 47.84 4.92
CA SER A 319 -40.70 48.83 4.56
C SER A 319 -40.23 49.63 3.33
N ASN A 320 -41.08 49.64 2.30
CA ASN A 320 -41.27 50.63 1.24
C ASN A 320 -40.04 51.35 0.66
N HIS A 321 -39.62 50.95 -0.54
CA HIS A 321 -39.39 51.90 -1.63
C HIS A 321 -39.79 51.25 -2.98
N GLU A 322 -40.74 51.91 -3.65
CA GLU A 322 -41.19 51.69 -5.02
C GLU A 322 -40.03 51.79 -6.02
N VAL A 323 -39.97 50.85 -6.97
CA VAL A 323 -39.49 51.12 -8.33
C VAL A 323 -40.32 50.30 -9.31
N ASP A 324 -40.82 51.00 -10.33
CA ASP A 324 -41.84 50.63 -11.29
C ASP A 324 -41.54 49.41 -12.18
N LEU A 325 -42.60 48.67 -12.52
CA LEU A 325 -42.63 47.58 -13.50
C LEU A 325 -43.57 47.98 -14.66
N GLU A 326 -43.02 48.19 -15.85
CA GLU A 326 -43.81 48.20 -17.09
C GLU A 326 -43.88 46.79 -17.70
N VAL A 327 -45.10 46.43 -18.08
CA VAL A 327 -45.58 45.13 -18.58
C VAL A 327 -46.04 45.28 -20.01
N VAL A 328 -45.64 44.38 -20.93
CA VAL A 328 -46.46 43.94 -22.09
C VAL A 328 -45.99 42.53 -22.50
N GLN A 329 -46.69 41.47 -22.12
CA GLN A 329 -47.69 40.66 -22.85
C GLN A 329 -47.20 39.92 -24.12
N ALA A 330 -47.45 38.61 -24.12
CA ALA A 330 -47.30 37.68 -25.21
C ALA A 330 -48.62 37.51 -25.98
N GLU A 331 -48.56 37.17 -27.27
CA GLU A 331 -49.60 36.40 -27.97
C GLU A 331 -49.10 35.83 -29.30
N THR A 332 -49.90 34.95 -29.89
CA THR A 332 -49.51 33.70 -30.55
C THR A 332 -49.84 33.68 -32.07
N LEU A 333 -49.22 32.70 -32.77
CA LEU A 333 -49.72 31.90 -33.92
C LEU A 333 -49.44 32.29 -35.40
N ALA A 334 -49.07 31.21 -36.11
CA ALA A 334 -49.28 30.86 -37.53
C ALA A 334 -48.31 31.42 -38.60
N THR A 335 -47.92 30.77 -39.71
CA THR A 335 -48.01 29.41 -40.30
C THR A 335 -47.30 29.51 -41.69
N VAL A 336 -46.53 28.48 -42.14
CA VAL A 336 -46.27 28.08 -43.58
C VAL A 336 -45.39 29.04 -44.45
N VAL A 337 -44.47 28.70 -45.38
CA VAL A 337 -43.90 27.48 -46.02
C VAL A 337 -42.83 27.92 -47.05
N PHE A 338 -41.78 27.10 -47.27
CA PHE A 338 -40.84 27.01 -48.44
C PHE A 338 -39.93 28.25 -48.71
N GLU A 339 -38.69 28.17 -49.22
CA GLU A 339 -38.04 27.23 -50.13
C GLU A 339 -36.49 27.36 -50.05
N ASN A 340 -35.81 26.34 -50.61
CA ASN A 340 -34.37 26.07 -50.74
C ASN A 340 -33.39 27.23 -51.08
N GLN A 341 -32.13 27.15 -50.60
CA GLN A 341 -30.94 26.81 -51.43
C GLN A 341 -29.56 27.00 -50.74
N THR A 342 -28.70 25.99 -50.95
CA THR A 342 -27.22 25.99 -51.11
C THR A 342 -26.24 26.31 -49.96
N GLN A 343 -25.66 25.21 -49.45
CA GLN A 343 -24.23 24.93 -49.20
C GLN A 343 -23.23 26.07 -48.86
N ARG A 344 -22.69 26.02 -47.64
CA ARG A 344 -21.23 26.00 -47.39
C ARG A 344 -20.92 25.01 -46.26
N VAL A 345 -19.92 24.15 -46.52
CA VAL A 345 -19.41 23.14 -45.58
C VAL A 345 -18.24 23.78 -44.83
N ASP A 346 -18.38 23.98 -43.52
CA ASP A 346 -17.26 24.30 -42.64
C ASP A 346 -16.70 22.99 -42.02
N PRO A 347 -15.37 22.87 -41.84
CA PRO A 347 -14.75 21.69 -41.27
C PRO A 347 -15.12 21.53 -39.78
N PRO A 348 -15.16 20.29 -39.24
CA PRO A 348 -15.45 20.08 -37.84
C PRO A 348 -14.32 20.65 -36.96
N ASP A 349 -14.71 21.34 -35.89
CA ASP A 349 -13.81 21.82 -34.85
C ASP A 349 -12.90 20.69 -34.31
N PRO A 350 -11.62 20.99 -34.01
CA PRO A 350 -10.73 20.01 -33.39
C PRO A 350 -11.20 19.67 -31.96
N PRO A 351 -10.97 18.43 -31.49
CA PRO A 351 -11.47 17.98 -30.19
C PRO A 351 -10.83 18.77 -29.04
N LEU A 352 -11.68 19.18 -28.10
CA LEU A 352 -11.31 19.82 -26.85
C LEU A 352 -10.35 18.93 -26.04
N ILE A 353 -9.11 19.38 -25.89
CA ILE A 353 -8.13 18.79 -24.96
C ILE A 353 -8.61 19.05 -23.52
N PRO A 354 -8.76 18.03 -22.66
CA PRO A 354 -9.13 18.26 -21.26
C PRO A 354 -7.98 18.96 -20.51
N LYS A 355 -8.30 20.09 -19.89
CA LYS A 355 -7.39 20.83 -19.00
C LYS A 355 -6.89 19.92 -17.87
N SER A 356 -5.59 19.99 -17.57
CA SER A 356 -4.94 19.09 -16.62
C SER A 356 -5.58 19.14 -15.22
N ILE A 357 -5.73 17.96 -14.62
CA ILE A 357 -6.30 17.68 -13.28
C ILE A 357 -5.61 18.51 -12.18
N SER A 358 -4.41 19.03 -12.44
CA SER A 358 -3.63 19.91 -11.58
C SER A 358 -4.26 21.30 -11.35
N GLN A 359 -4.99 21.87 -12.31
CA GLN A 359 -5.57 23.22 -12.16
C GLN A 359 -6.90 23.24 -11.38
N ILE A 360 -7.67 22.15 -11.45
CA ILE A 360 -8.95 22.00 -10.72
C ILE A 360 -8.69 21.85 -9.21
N LYS A 361 -7.60 21.15 -8.83
CA LYS A 361 -7.27 20.86 -7.42
C LYS A 361 -6.72 22.07 -6.64
N ILE A 362 -6.05 23.02 -7.28
CA ILE A 362 -5.55 24.25 -6.60
C ILE A 362 -6.71 25.19 -6.20
N ARG A 363 -7.79 25.20 -7.00
CA ARG A 363 -8.96 26.04 -6.75
C ARG A 363 -9.79 25.53 -5.56
N ASN A 364 -9.90 24.20 -5.42
CA ASN A 364 -10.60 23.56 -4.30
C ASN A 364 -9.83 23.67 -2.97
N LEU A 365 -8.49 23.60 -3.00
CA LEU A 365 -7.67 23.76 -1.80
C LEU A 365 -7.70 25.22 -1.26
N LYS A 366 -7.75 26.22 -2.14
CA LYS A 366 -7.93 27.63 -1.77
C LYS A 366 -9.29 27.89 -1.11
N PHE A 367 -10.35 27.24 -1.60
CA PHE A 367 -11.70 27.35 -1.04
C PHE A 367 -11.80 26.77 0.38
N GLN A 368 -11.06 25.71 0.66
CA GLN A 368 -11.12 25.00 1.95
C GLN A 368 -10.33 25.72 3.07
N ILE A 369 -9.26 26.44 2.72
CA ILE A 369 -8.45 27.25 3.65
C ILE A 369 -9.20 28.53 4.06
N LEU A 370 -9.90 29.18 3.13
CA LEU A 370 -10.69 30.39 3.40
C LEU A 370 -11.92 30.13 4.28
N ARG A 371 -12.41 28.89 4.36
CA ARG A 371 -13.63 28.53 5.11
C ARG A 371 -13.40 28.04 6.53
N THR A 372 -12.18 27.61 6.86
CA THR A 372 -11.89 26.91 8.15
C THR A 372 -10.87 27.61 9.04
N GLY A 373 -10.13 28.60 8.54
CA GLY A 373 -9.20 29.42 9.33
C GLY A 373 -8.05 28.65 10.02
N LYS A 374 -7.89 27.35 9.77
CA LYS A 374 -6.88 26.49 10.39
C LYS A 374 -5.96 25.89 9.33
N ILE A 375 -4.65 26.07 9.50
CA ILE A 375 -3.63 25.35 8.74
C ILE A 375 -3.65 23.88 9.20
N PRO A 376 -3.85 22.89 8.31
CA PRO A 376 -3.81 21.48 8.70
C PRO A 376 -2.44 21.11 9.30
N LYS A 377 -2.44 20.30 10.37
CA LYS A 377 -1.27 19.83 11.15
C LYS A 377 -0.22 19.00 10.36
N VAL A 378 -0.23 19.01 9.04
CA VAL A 378 0.66 18.21 8.17
C VAL A 378 2.04 18.87 7.96
N LEU A 379 2.21 20.14 8.31
CA LEU A 379 3.49 20.86 8.13
C LEU A 379 4.48 20.76 9.31
N ALA A 380 4.10 20.18 10.45
CA ALA A 380 4.99 20.07 11.63
C ALA A 380 5.90 18.83 11.64
N ILE A 381 5.64 17.83 10.78
CA ILE A 381 6.40 16.56 10.75
C ILE A 381 7.65 16.66 9.85
N PHE A 382 7.74 17.68 8.99
CA PHE A 382 8.84 17.84 8.04
C PHE A 382 10.17 18.35 8.62
N ARG A 383 10.23 18.77 9.90
CA ARG A 383 11.45 19.38 10.48
C ARG A 383 12.35 18.46 11.31
N ARG A 384 12.00 17.18 11.54
CA ARG A 384 12.77 16.33 12.49
C ARG A 384 13.27 14.97 12.00
N ARG A 385 13.07 14.58 10.73
CA ARG A 385 13.38 13.19 10.30
C ARG A 385 14.43 13.03 9.19
N TRP A 386 15.17 14.08 8.85
CA TRP A 386 16.25 14.02 7.87
C TRP A 386 17.55 14.61 8.43
N ILE A 387 18.28 13.79 9.20
CA ILE A 387 19.72 13.94 9.41
C ILE A 387 20.32 12.53 9.35
N GLY A 388 20.66 12.08 8.13
CA GLY A 388 21.64 11.01 7.87
C GLY A 388 23.03 11.61 7.61
N PRO A 389 24.11 10.81 7.64
CA PRO A 389 25.48 11.31 7.73
C PRO A 389 25.89 12.16 6.53
N ARG A 390 26.60 13.26 6.82
CA ARG A 390 27.12 14.25 5.86
C ARG A 390 28.30 13.66 5.09
N ASN A 391 28.24 13.69 3.76
CA ASN A 391 29.42 13.52 2.90
C ASN A 391 29.74 14.89 2.23
N PRO A 392 30.97 15.46 2.31
CA PRO A 392 31.21 16.88 2.00
C PRO A 392 31.35 17.27 0.53
N HIS A 393 31.29 16.34 -0.43
CA HIS A 393 31.57 16.65 -1.83
C HIS A 393 30.39 16.34 -2.73
N GLN A 394 29.43 17.28 -2.80
CA GLN A 394 28.56 17.55 -3.96
C GLN A 394 27.52 18.60 -3.54
N ASN A 395 27.75 19.88 -3.83
CA ASN A 395 26.71 20.91 -3.73
C ASN A 395 27.05 22.13 -4.60
N GLY A 396 26.21 22.40 -5.59
CA GLY A 396 26.26 23.63 -6.39
C GLY A 396 24.91 24.06 -6.99
N SER A 397 24.05 23.13 -7.43
CA SER A 397 22.88 23.48 -8.24
C SER A 397 21.51 23.41 -7.51
N LEU A 398 21.34 22.53 -6.52
CA LEU A 398 20.04 22.30 -5.86
C LEU A 398 19.63 23.36 -4.81
N ARG A 399 20.54 24.25 -4.39
CA ARG A 399 20.25 25.26 -3.34
C ARG A 399 19.51 26.49 -3.85
N VAL A 400 19.50 26.78 -5.15
CA VAL A 400 18.94 28.05 -5.68
C VAL A 400 17.44 27.96 -6.00
N HIS A 401 16.91 26.76 -6.24
CA HIS A 401 15.50 26.59 -6.63
C HIS A 401 14.52 26.56 -5.43
N HIS A 402 14.93 25.97 -4.31
CA HIS A 402 14.06 25.86 -3.12
C HIS A 402 13.92 27.16 -2.32
N LEU A 403 14.87 28.09 -2.39
CA LEU A 403 14.80 29.38 -1.71
C LEU A 403 13.88 30.41 -2.40
N LYS A 404 13.62 30.27 -3.70
CA LYS A 404 12.70 31.17 -4.44
C LYS A 404 11.23 30.88 -4.14
N ILE A 405 10.87 29.61 -3.92
CA ILE A 405 9.48 29.20 -3.62
C ILE A 405 9.08 29.61 -2.19
N ALA A 406 10.00 29.51 -1.22
CA ALA A 406 9.74 29.92 0.16
C ALA A 406 9.55 31.45 0.31
N ARG A 407 10.23 32.27 -0.49
CA ARG A 407 10.06 33.74 -0.50
C ARG A 407 8.73 34.18 -1.14
N SER A 408 8.26 33.48 -2.16
CA SER A 408 6.99 33.79 -2.83
C SER A 408 5.76 33.55 -1.94
N ILE A 409 5.82 32.54 -1.06
CA ILE A 409 4.73 32.21 -0.14
C ILE A 409 4.70 33.16 1.08
N GLY A 410 5.86 33.69 1.50
CA GLY A 410 5.97 34.61 2.64
C GLY A 410 5.44 36.03 2.37
N GLN A 411 5.50 36.52 1.13
CA GLN A 411 5.08 37.90 0.79
C GLN A 411 3.57 38.07 0.56
N GLN A 412 2.79 36.98 0.42
CA GLN A 412 1.33 37.08 0.18
C GLN A 412 0.47 37.09 1.46
N ILE A 413 1.07 37.00 2.65
CA ILE A 413 0.34 36.91 3.93
C ILE A 413 0.30 38.27 4.66
N THR A 414 1.04 39.29 4.22
CA THR A 414 1.18 40.57 4.96
C THR A 414 0.43 41.76 4.37
N THR A 415 -0.51 41.59 3.44
CA THR A 415 -1.28 42.70 2.87
C THR A 415 -2.78 42.40 2.78
N LYS A 416 -3.51 42.68 3.87
CA LYS A 416 -4.87 43.25 3.78
C LYS A 416 -5.10 44.18 5.00
N PRO A 417 -5.58 45.42 4.79
CA PRO A 417 -5.77 46.42 5.83
C PRO A 417 -7.09 46.23 6.60
N GLN A 418 -7.18 46.96 7.72
CA GLN A 418 -8.23 46.99 8.75
C GLN A 418 -9.65 47.16 8.24
#